data_AF-A0A8S2YUR6-F1
#
_entry.id   AF-A0A8S2YUR6-F1
#
_cell.length_a   1.000
_cell.length_b   1.000
_cell.length_c   1.000
_cell.angle_alpha   90.00
_cell.angle_beta   90.00
_cell.angle_gamma   90.00
#
_symmetry.space_group_name_H-M   'P 1'
#
loop_
_entity.id
_entity.type
_entity.pdbx_description
1 polymer ?
#
loop_
_entity_poly.entity_id
_entity_poly.type
_entity_poly.pdbx_seq_one_letter_code
_entity_poly.pdbx_strand_id
1 'polypeptide(L)'
;AQNLIRLGGGSKKVFEAAEAAYLEQKYQWCLELVEALYLYPEDLNMLEIIQLQVLSLQNLASLQTSANGRNWYLTSALEIQGLIDVRPAPKQSAQSILGSPLNNSFMLLPVNLDYKKANEVNQLVLFHFNDTNEKFSIHVRNAIADVQYK
;
A
#
# COMPACT_ATOMS: atom_id res chain seq x y z
N ALA A 1 -14.30 1.54 -8.77
CA ALA A 1 -14.85 0.17 -8.66
C ALA A 1 -16.38 0.10 -8.74
N GLN A 2 -17.17 0.57 -7.76
CA GLN A 2 -18.65 0.44 -7.80
C GLN A 2 -19.32 0.95 -9.10
N ASN A 3 -18.91 2.13 -9.61
CA ASN A 3 -19.44 2.65 -10.87
C ASN A 3 -19.09 1.78 -12.08
N LEU A 4 -17.89 1.15 -12.09
CA LEU A 4 -17.47 0.21 -13.14
C LEU A 4 -18.36 -1.04 -13.10
N ILE A 5 -18.59 -1.58 -11.90
CA ILE A 5 -19.45 -2.75 -11.68
C ILE A 5 -20.88 -2.46 -12.14
N ARG A 6 -21.43 -1.32 -11.75
CA ARG A 6 -22.77 -0.89 -12.16
C ARG A 6 -22.87 -0.71 -13.69
N LEU A 7 -21.86 -0.09 -14.31
CA LEU A 7 -21.82 0.09 -15.76
C LEU A 7 -21.72 -1.27 -16.50
N GLY A 8 -20.95 -2.21 -15.96
CA GLY A 8 -20.82 -3.57 -16.48
C GLY A 8 -22.02 -4.49 -16.19
N GLY A 9 -23.04 -3.99 -15.49
CA GLY A 9 -24.27 -4.73 -15.22
C GLY A 9 -24.24 -5.64 -14.00
N GLY A 10 -23.40 -5.34 -13.01
CA GLY A 10 -23.29 -6.05 -11.74
C GLY A 10 -22.10 -7.01 -11.67
N SER A 11 -21.74 -7.44 -10.45
CA SER A 11 -20.48 -8.17 -10.20
C SER A 11 -20.37 -9.47 -11.01
N LYS A 12 -21.46 -10.24 -11.14
CA LYS A 12 -21.49 -11.47 -11.95
C LYS A 12 -21.15 -11.24 -13.42
N LYS A 13 -21.77 -10.25 -14.07
CA LYS A 13 -21.50 -9.92 -15.47
C LYS A 13 -20.09 -9.40 -15.69
N VAL A 14 -19.59 -8.63 -14.73
CA VAL A 14 -18.20 -8.15 -14.76
C VAL A 14 -17.21 -9.29 -14.57
N PHE A 15 -17.52 -10.27 -13.73
CA PHE A 15 -16.69 -11.46 -13.56
C PHE A 15 -16.66 -12.32 -14.83
N GLU A 16 -17.80 -12.59 -15.45
CA GLU A 16 -17.89 -13.26 -16.76
C GLU A 16 -17.07 -12.52 -17.84
N ALA A 17 -17.14 -11.18 -17.85
CA ALA A 17 -16.34 -10.35 -18.76
C ALA A 17 -14.83 -10.43 -18.46
N ALA A 18 -14.45 -10.57 -17.19
CA ALA A 18 -13.06 -10.75 -16.78
C ALA A 18 -12.52 -12.13 -17.23
N GLU A 19 -13.31 -13.19 -17.08
CA GLU A 19 -12.97 -14.52 -17.60
C GLU A 19 -12.81 -14.50 -19.12
N ALA A 20 -13.74 -13.86 -19.84
CA ALA A 20 -13.65 -13.69 -21.28
C ALA A 20 -12.37 -12.92 -21.68
N ALA A 21 -12.06 -11.82 -20.98
CA ALA A 21 -10.85 -11.05 -21.21
C ALA A 21 -9.58 -11.89 -20.99
N TYR A 22 -9.56 -12.76 -19.98
CA TYR A 22 -8.45 -13.69 -19.74
C TYR A 22 -8.28 -14.69 -20.90
N LEU A 23 -9.38 -15.31 -21.34
CA LEU A 23 -9.37 -16.26 -22.46
C LEU A 23 -8.93 -15.61 -23.77
N GLU A 24 -9.29 -14.34 -23.99
CA GLU A 24 -8.85 -13.53 -25.13
C GLU A 24 -7.41 -12.98 -24.97
N GLN A 25 -6.68 -13.39 -23.92
CA GLN A 25 -5.33 -12.93 -23.61
C GLN A 25 -5.21 -11.43 -23.35
N LYS A 26 -6.33 -10.76 -23.07
CA LYS A 26 -6.40 -9.34 -22.67
C LYS A 26 -6.13 -9.22 -21.17
N TYR A 27 -4.98 -9.72 -20.72
CA TYR A 27 -4.66 -9.86 -19.29
C TYR A 27 -4.69 -8.53 -18.52
N GLN A 28 -4.23 -7.44 -19.12
CA GLN A 28 -4.31 -6.11 -18.49
C GLN A 28 -5.76 -5.68 -18.25
N TRP A 29 -6.64 -5.96 -19.21
CA TRP A 29 -8.06 -5.65 -19.07
C TRP A 29 -8.75 -6.57 -18.07
N CYS A 30 -8.38 -7.85 -18.05
CA CYS A 30 -8.82 -8.78 -17.01
C CYS A 30 -8.48 -8.24 -15.61
N LEU A 31 -7.24 -7.76 -15.39
CA LEU A 31 -6.80 -7.18 -14.11
C LEU A 31 -7.65 -6.01 -13.65
N GLU A 32 -7.96 -5.07 -14.53
CA GLU A 32 -8.81 -3.91 -14.20
C GLU A 32 -10.19 -4.35 -13.69
N LEU A 33 -10.79 -5.37 -14.34
CA LEU A 33 -12.09 -5.89 -13.96
C LEU A 33 -12.04 -6.63 -12.62
N VAL A 34 -11.05 -7.51 -12.41
CA VAL A 34 -10.93 -8.24 -11.13
C VAL A 34 -10.52 -7.33 -9.97
N GLU A 35 -9.76 -6.25 -10.19
CA GLU A 35 -9.46 -5.28 -9.14
C GLU A 35 -10.72 -4.57 -8.64
N ALA A 36 -11.61 -4.18 -9.55
CA ALA A 36 -12.89 -3.62 -9.17
C ALA A 36 -13.74 -4.61 -8.36
N LEU A 37 -13.76 -5.88 -8.76
CA LEU A 37 -14.47 -6.96 -8.06
C LEU A 37 -13.82 -7.30 -6.72
N TYR A 38 -12.50 -7.27 -6.60
CA TYR A 38 -11.80 -7.52 -5.34
C TYR A 38 -12.21 -6.50 -4.26
N LEU A 39 -12.40 -5.23 -4.65
CA LEU A 39 -12.88 -4.18 -3.75
C LEU A 39 -14.37 -4.30 -3.42
N TYR A 40 -15.18 -4.83 -4.35
CA TYR A 40 -16.64 -4.94 -4.22
C TYR A 40 -17.16 -6.25 -4.85
N PRO A 41 -16.95 -7.41 -4.21
CA PRO A 41 -17.17 -8.70 -4.85
C PRO A 41 -18.65 -9.04 -5.06
N GLU A 42 -19.56 -8.54 -4.22
CA GLU A 42 -21.03 -8.81 -4.21
C GLU A 42 -21.43 -10.22 -4.68
N ASP A 43 -21.65 -11.13 -3.72
CA ASP A 43 -22.09 -12.53 -3.95
C ASP A 43 -21.14 -13.40 -4.79
N LEU A 44 -19.91 -12.93 -5.05
CA LEU A 44 -18.86 -13.70 -5.70
C LEU A 44 -17.93 -14.38 -4.70
N ASN A 45 -17.35 -15.50 -5.14
CA ASN A 45 -16.32 -16.21 -4.40
C ASN A 45 -14.98 -15.48 -4.54
N MET A 46 -14.47 -14.94 -3.43
CA MET A 46 -13.20 -14.20 -3.41
C MET A 46 -12.01 -15.02 -3.92
N LEU A 47 -12.02 -16.35 -3.72
CA LEU A 47 -10.94 -17.21 -4.20
C LEU A 47 -10.86 -17.25 -5.72
N GLU A 48 -12.01 -17.20 -6.41
CA GLU A 48 -12.07 -17.20 -7.89
C GLU A 48 -11.54 -15.88 -8.45
N ILE A 49 -11.91 -14.75 -7.83
CA ILE A 49 -11.38 -13.42 -8.18
C ILE A 49 -9.86 -13.38 -8.01
N ILE A 50 -9.37 -13.83 -6.87
CA ILE A 50 -7.93 -13.90 -6.56
C ILE A 50 -7.21 -14.80 -7.56
N GLN A 51 -7.77 -15.97 -7.87
CA GLN A 51 -7.16 -16.91 -8.81
C GLN A 51 -7.03 -16.29 -10.21
N LEU A 52 -8.09 -15.64 -10.71
CA LEU A 52 -8.07 -15.00 -12.01
C LEU A 52 -7.09 -13.81 -12.07
N GLN A 53 -6.99 -13.05 -10.97
CA GLN A 53 -6.01 -11.97 -10.81
C GLN A 53 -4.57 -12.52 -10.86
N VAL A 54 -4.28 -13.57 -10.10
CA VAL A 54 -2.95 -14.22 -10.06
C VAL A 54 -2.55 -14.75 -11.43
N LEU A 55 -3.44 -15.46 -12.11
CA LEU A 55 -3.17 -16.01 -13.44
C LEU A 55 -2.87 -14.88 -14.44
N SER A 56 -3.63 -13.79 -14.39
CA SER A 56 -3.41 -12.63 -15.25
C SER A 56 -2.07 -11.94 -14.97
N LEU A 57 -1.70 -11.76 -13.70
CA LEU A 57 -0.39 -11.22 -13.31
C LEU A 57 0.76 -12.09 -13.81
N GLN A 58 0.66 -13.42 -13.67
CA GLN A 58 1.67 -14.36 -14.13
C GLN A 58 1.84 -14.35 -15.66
N ASN A 59 0.74 -14.23 -16.42
CA ASN A 59 0.81 -14.09 -17.88
C ASN A 59 1.42 -12.74 -18.29
N LEU A 60 1.12 -11.64 -17.59
CA LEU A 60 1.77 -10.36 -17.87
C LEU A 60 3.27 -10.38 -17.53
N ALA A 61 3.66 -11.06 -16.45
CA ALA A 61 5.05 -11.29 -16.12
C ALA A 61 5.81 -12.07 -17.20
N SER A 62 5.15 -13.04 -17.86
CA SER A 62 5.79 -13.84 -18.93
C SER A 62 5.99 -13.03 -20.21
N LEU A 63 5.09 -12.08 -20.50
CA LEU A 63 5.16 -11.19 -21.67
C LEU A 63 6.09 -9.99 -21.48
N GLN A 64 6.49 -9.68 -20.24
CA GLN A 64 7.26 -8.49 -19.93
C GLN A 64 8.75 -8.64 -20.29
N THR A 65 9.30 -7.63 -20.97
CA THR A 65 10.73 -7.55 -21.34
C THR A 65 11.56 -6.90 -20.24
N SER A 66 10.98 -5.95 -19.50
CA SER A 66 11.64 -5.29 -18.38
C SER A 66 11.70 -6.20 -17.15
N ALA A 67 12.90 -6.43 -16.64
CA ALA A 67 13.11 -7.18 -15.39
C ALA A 67 12.30 -6.57 -14.22
N ASN A 68 12.24 -5.24 -14.13
CA ASN A 68 11.48 -4.55 -13.08
C ASN A 68 9.98 -4.81 -13.21
N GLY A 69 9.44 -4.71 -14.43
CA GLY A 69 8.00 -4.98 -14.66
C GLY A 69 7.65 -6.44 -14.39
N ARG A 70 8.51 -7.38 -14.80
CA ARG A 70 8.33 -8.81 -14.54
C ARG A 70 8.33 -9.09 -13.04
N ASN A 71 9.32 -8.54 -12.32
CA ASN A 71 9.43 -8.72 -10.88
C ASN A 71 8.23 -8.11 -10.15
N TRP A 72 7.73 -6.96 -10.59
CA TRP A 72 6.54 -6.35 -10.01
C TRP A 72 5.33 -7.27 -10.11
N TYR A 73 4.99 -7.75 -11.31
CA TYR A 73 3.85 -8.67 -11.50
C TYR A 73 3.97 -9.97 -10.69
N LEU A 74 5.15 -10.59 -10.65
CA LEU A 74 5.37 -11.80 -9.88
C LEU A 74 5.26 -11.56 -8.37
N THR A 75 5.83 -10.45 -7.88
CA THR A 75 5.76 -10.07 -6.47
C THR A 75 4.32 -9.82 -6.06
N SER A 76 3.56 -9.04 -6.85
CA SER A 76 2.14 -8.80 -6.60
C SER A 76 1.33 -10.10 -6.59
N ALA A 77 1.61 -11.03 -7.50
CA ALA A 77 0.92 -12.32 -7.53
C ALA A 77 1.18 -13.15 -6.26
N LEU A 78 2.41 -13.14 -5.75
CA LEU A 78 2.77 -13.84 -4.51
C LEU A 78 2.17 -13.16 -3.27
N GLU A 79 2.17 -11.83 -3.24
CA GLU A 79 1.62 -11.02 -2.14
C GLU A 79 0.10 -11.23 -2.02
N ILE A 80 -0.63 -11.19 -3.14
CA ILE A 80 -2.09 -11.45 -3.17
C ILE A 80 -2.43 -12.86 -2.69
N GLN A 81 -1.55 -13.84 -2.95
CA GLN A 81 -1.71 -15.21 -2.44
C GLN A 81 -1.31 -15.37 -0.96
N GLY A 82 -0.78 -14.31 -0.32
CA GLY A 82 -0.28 -14.36 1.05
C GLY A 82 0.99 -15.22 1.21
N LEU A 83 1.70 -15.50 0.12
CA LEU A 83 2.91 -16.34 0.13
C LEU A 83 4.17 -15.57 0.55
N ILE A 84 4.14 -14.25 0.42
CA ILE A 84 5.22 -13.36 0.84
C ILE A 84 4.65 -12.17 1.61
N ASP A 85 5.50 -11.58 2.44
CA ASP A 85 5.29 -10.26 3.03
C ASP A 85 6.44 -9.37 2.58
N VAL A 86 6.13 -8.33 1.82
CA VAL A 86 7.13 -7.41 1.26
C VAL A 86 7.58 -6.34 2.26
N ARG A 87 6.98 -6.30 3.45
CA ARG A 87 7.37 -5.36 4.49
C ARG A 87 8.76 -5.71 5.05
N PRO A 88 9.58 -4.71 5.37
CA PRO A 88 10.89 -4.96 5.98
C PRO A 88 10.72 -5.69 7.32
N ALA A 89 11.56 -6.69 7.56
CA ALA A 89 11.55 -7.41 8.83
C ALA A 89 11.82 -6.44 10.00
N PRO A 90 11.24 -6.64 11.19
CA PRO A 90 11.42 -5.73 12.34
C PRO A 90 12.88 -5.41 12.65
N LYS A 91 13.78 -6.39 12.50
CA LYS A 91 15.23 -6.21 12.67
C LYS A 91 15.84 -5.24 11.65
N GLN A 92 15.44 -5.34 10.38
CA GLN A 92 15.90 -4.43 9.33
C GLN A 92 15.40 -3.01 9.59
N SER A 93 14.12 -2.86 9.95
CA SER A 93 13.54 -1.56 10.31
C SER A 93 14.27 -0.91 11.49
N ALA A 94 14.55 -1.68 12.55
CA ALA A 94 15.31 -1.20 13.70
C ALA A 94 16.73 -0.77 13.30
N GLN A 95 17.41 -1.56 12.47
CA GLN A 95 18.76 -1.23 12.01
C GLN A 95 18.78 0.03 11.15
N SER A 96 17.79 0.23 10.28
CA SER A 96 17.63 1.45 9.49
C SER A 96 17.39 2.68 10.36
N ILE A 97 16.58 2.55 11.43
CA ILE A 97 16.32 3.65 12.38
C ILE A 97 17.60 4.00 13.14
N LEU A 98 18.29 3.00 13.70
CA LEU A 98 19.51 3.20 14.47
C LEU A 98 20.68 3.73 13.61
N GLY A 99 20.70 3.41 12.32
CA GLY A 99 21.72 3.90 11.38
C GLY A 99 21.41 5.27 10.77
N SER A 100 20.25 5.86 11.04
CA SER A 100 19.85 7.15 10.47
C SER A 100 20.14 8.31 11.42
N PRO A 101 20.46 9.51 10.90
CA PRO A 101 20.50 10.73 11.70
C PRO A 101 19.21 10.94 12.50
N LEU A 102 19.34 11.42 13.73
CA LEU A 102 18.24 11.57 14.69
C LEU A 102 17.12 12.48 14.15
N ASN A 103 17.49 13.53 13.41
CA ASN A 103 16.55 14.43 12.78
C ASN A 103 15.58 13.73 11.81
N ASN A 104 15.99 12.64 11.15
CA ASN A 104 15.11 11.88 10.28
C ASN A 104 13.94 11.26 11.06
N SER A 105 14.19 10.73 12.26
CA SER A 105 13.14 10.19 13.11
C SER A 105 12.14 11.27 13.55
N PHE A 106 12.62 12.46 13.88
CA PHE A 106 11.75 13.58 14.26
C PHE A 106 10.93 14.12 13.08
N MET A 107 11.50 14.15 11.86
CA MET A 107 10.78 14.55 10.64
C MET A 107 9.67 13.56 10.24
N LEU A 108 9.71 12.31 10.72
CA LEU A 108 8.63 11.35 10.50
C LEU A 108 7.44 11.54 11.44
N LEU A 109 7.61 12.22 12.58
CA LEU A 109 6.54 12.38 13.58
C LEU A 109 5.31 13.14 13.05
N PRO A 110 5.45 14.25 12.30
CA PRO A 110 4.30 14.92 11.69
C PRO A 110 3.51 14.04 10.72
N VAL A 111 4.21 13.21 9.95
CA VAL A 111 3.58 12.29 8.97
C VAL A 111 2.77 11.20 9.66
N ASN A 112 3.21 10.76 10.85
CA ASN A 112 2.57 9.70 11.63
C ASN A 112 1.55 10.22 12.66
N LEU A 113 1.29 11.53 12.70
CA LEU A 113 0.35 12.12 13.65
C LEU A 113 -1.10 11.70 13.32
N ASP A 114 -1.79 11.12 14.30
CA ASP A 114 -3.23 10.89 14.22
C ASP A 114 -3.98 12.20 14.46
N TYR A 115 -4.35 12.89 13.38
CA TYR A 115 -4.99 14.20 13.42
C TYR A 115 -6.31 14.19 14.23
N LYS A 116 -7.05 13.07 14.24
CA LYS A 116 -8.33 12.95 14.96
C LYS A 116 -8.10 13.01 16.47
N LYS A 117 -7.00 12.44 16.95
CA LYS A 117 -6.61 12.48 18.36
C LYS A 117 -5.91 13.78 18.75
N ALA A 118 -5.28 14.46 17.79
CA ALA A 118 -4.51 15.67 18.03
C ALA A 118 -5.35 16.97 18.00
N ASN A 119 -6.66 16.89 17.72
CA ASN A 119 -7.49 18.08 17.48
C ASN A 119 -7.59 19.04 18.68
N GLU A 120 -7.57 18.50 19.90
CA GLU A 120 -7.65 19.29 21.14
C GLU A 120 -6.28 19.49 21.81
N VAL A 121 -5.21 18.99 21.19
CA VAL A 121 -3.86 19.07 21.76
C VAL A 121 -3.18 20.35 21.31
N ASN A 122 -2.80 21.17 22.28
CA ASN A 122 -1.90 22.31 22.10
C ASN A 122 -0.75 22.21 23.09
N GLN A 123 0.37 21.63 22.67
CA GLN A 123 1.51 21.35 23.55
C GLN A 123 2.84 21.51 22.82
N LEU A 124 3.78 22.19 23.46
CA LEU A 124 5.17 22.28 23.06
C LEU A 124 6.00 21.33 23.94
N VAL A 125 6.68 20.38 23.31
CA VAL A 125 7.60 19.44 23.97
C VAL A 125 9.02 19.70 23.47
N LEU A 126 9.97 19.83 24.39
CA LEU A 126 11.39 19.98 24.07
C LEU A 126 12.14 18.70 24.41
N PHE A 127 13.01 18.28 23.48
CA PHE A 127 13.89 17.13 23.63
C PHE A 127 15.34 17.63 23.62
N HIS A 128 16.13 17.19 24.58
CA HIS A 128 17.57 17.41 24.62
C HIS A 128 18.27 16.06 24.74
N PHE A 129 19.06 15.72 23.73
CA PHE A 129 19.84 14.49 23.69
C PHE A 129 21.22 14.78 24.25
N ASN A 130 21.55 14.22 25.41
CA ASN A 130 22.78 14.56 26.14
C ASN A 130 24.05 13.99 25.51
N ASP A 131 23.92 12.89 24.76
CA ASP A 131 24.99 12.19 24.06
C ASP A 131 25.45 12.93 22.80
N THR A 132 24.51 13.50 22.04
CA THR A 132 24.81 14.29 20.82
C THR A 132 24.74 15.81 21.05
N ASN A 133 24.20 16.25 22.19
CA ASN A 133 23.86 17.62 22.52
C ASN A 133 22.84 18.29 21.55
N GLU A 134 22.14 17.50 20.75
CA GLU A 134 21.13 17.98 19.81
C GLU A 134 19.82 18.36 20.52
N LYS A 135 19.11 19.35 19.97
CA LYS A 135 17.86 19.84 20.53
C LYS A 135 16.75 19.84 19.50
N PHE A 136 15.60 19.32 19.90
CA PHE A 136 14.39 19.30 19.10
C PHE A 136 13.24 19.91 19.88
N SER A 137 12.33 20.56 19.19
CA SER A 137 11.03 20.90 19.76
C SER A 137 9.91 20.46 18.85
N ILE A 138 8.86 19.90 19.45
CA ILE A 138 7.64 19.51 18.76
C ILE A 138 6.49 20.34 19.32
N HIS A 139 5.86 21.15 18.48
CA HIS A 139 4.63 21.86 18.84
C HIS A 139 3.45 21.18 18.14
N VAL A 140 2.63 20.47 18.89
CA VAL A 140 1.34 19.99 18.39
C VAL A 140 0.31 21.08 18.61
N ARG A 141 -0.32 21.58 17.55
CA ARG A 141 -1.46 22.52 17.59
C ARG A 141 -2.30 22.38 16.33
N ASN A 142 -3.61 22.59 16.43
CA ASN A 142 -4.54 22.50 15.29
C ASN A 142 -4.41 21.18 14.51
N ALA A 143 -4.21 20.06 15.22
CA ALA A 143 -3.94 18.75 14.63
C ALA A 143 -2.71 18.67 13.70
N ILE A 144 -1.73 19.57 13.87
CA ILE A 144 -0.46 19.60 13.15
C ILE A 144 0.67 19.51 14.17
N ALA A 145 1.70 18.71 13.88
CA ALA A 145 2.96 18.71 14.62
C ALA A 145 4.00 19.53 13.84
N ASP A 146 4.42 20.66 14.40
CA ASP A 146 5.55 21.45 13.93
C ASP A 146 6.83 20.97 14.63
N VAL A 147 7.85 20.59 13.86
CA VAL A 147 9.12 20.06 14.38
C VAL A 147 10.22 21.05 14.03
N GLN A 148 10.91 21.53 15.05
CA GLN A 148 12.07 22.40 14.90
C GLN A 148 13.32 21.70 15.43
N TYR A 149 14.42 21.87 14.69
CA TYR A 149 15.74 21.35 15.01
C TYR A 149 16.71 22.52 15.17
N LYS A 150 17.52 22.49 16.24
CA LYS A 150 18.54 23.50 16.54
C LYS A 150 19.84 22.86 17.02
#